data_AF-A0A961UVT2-F1
#
_entry.id   AF-A0A961UVT2-F1
#
_cell.length_a   1.000
_cell.length_b   1.000
_cell.length_c   1.000
_cell.angle_alpha   90.00
_cell.angle_beta   90.00
_cell.angle_gamma   90.00
#
_symmetry.space_group_name_H-M   'P 1'
#
loop_
_entity.id
_entity.type
_entity.pdbx_description
1 polymer ?
#
loop_
_entity_poly.entity_id
_entity_poly.type
_entity_poly.pdbx_seq_one_letter_code
_entity_poly.pdbx_strand_id
1 'polypeptide(L)'
;MSDLLRAGLIVAAMVLALMLKFERYGHEAVASSDAAAARVSTFMATHGWTRTGDLNSENGVYEQLTFRRDGCTSPVLIAFLKGNAEAAEFFRRDHAGDVMFVQGGTVVEKPSGLTRLRQKLNGQVAAMLNQESPPQMPVLAISPAADRNVSDCRGPAVAIWNLAGQEMSIR
;
A
#
# COMPACT_ATOMS: atom_id res chain seq x y z
N MET A 1 25.33 24.42 -31.92
CA MET A 1 24.14 24.23 -31.06
C MET A 1 24.51 24.75 -29.68
N SER A 2 24.00 25.93 -29.31
CA SER A 2 24.54 26.78 -28.24
C SER A 2 24.28 26.22 -26.83
N ASP A 3 25.19 26.49 -25.89
CA ASP A 3 25.08 26.04 -24.49
C ASP A 3 23.79 26.50 -23.78
N LEU A 4 23.18 27.59 -24.27
CA LEU A 4 21.87 28.09 -23.85
C LEU A 4 20.75 27.06 -24.08
N LEU A 5 20.78 26.32 -25.19
CA LEU A 5 19.79 25.27 -25.49
C LEU A 5 19.92 24.10 -24.51
N ARG A 6 21.16 23.72 -24.14
CA ARG A 6 21.41 22.63 -23.18
C ARG A 6 20.97 23.01 -21.77
N ALA A 7 21.29 24.22 -21.32
CA ALA A 7 20.86 24.72 -20.01
C ALA A 7 19.33 24.80 -19.92
N GLY A 8 18.65 25.30 -20.96
CA GLY A 8 17.18 25.34 -21.01
C GLY A 8 16.54 23.95 -20.90
N LEU A 9 17.11 22.95 -21.57
CA LEU A 9 16.61 21.56 -21.54
C LEU A 9 16.77 20.93 -20.15
N ILE A 10 17.89 21.19 -19.47
CA ILE A 10 18.13 20.70 -18.10
C ILE A 10 17.14 21.33 -17.12
N VAL A 11 16.94 22.65 -17.18
CA VAL A 11 15.99 23.35 -16.31
C VAL A 11 14.56 22.84 -16.55
N ALA A 12 14.15 22.68 -17.81
CA ALA A 12 12.84 22.14 -18.15
C ALA A 12 12.66 20.71 -17.59
N ALA A 13 13.68 19.85 -17.71
CA ALA A 13 13.64 18.50 -17.15
C ALA A 13 13.55 18.50 -15.61
N MET A 14 14.28 19.37 -14.92
CA MET A 14 14.19 19.51 -13.46
C MET A 14 12.82 20.02 -13.01
N VAL A 15 12.28 21.03 -13.68
CA VAL A 15 10.94 21.56 -13.38
C VAL A 15 9.88 20.48 -13.58
N LEU A 16 9.96 19.71 -14.68
CA LEU A 16 9.07 18.58 -14.93
C LEU A 16 9.20 17.51 -13.84
N ALA A 17 10.43 17.16 -13.44
CA ALA A 17 10.67 16.18 -12.37
C ALA A 17 10.12 16.65 -11.02
N LEU A 18 10.26 17.95 -10.70
CA LEU A 18 9.68 18.55 -9.51
C LEU A 18 8.15 18.56 -9.58
N MET A 19 7.56 18.94 -10.70
CA MET A 19 6.10 18.91 -10.88
C MET A 19 5.54 17.50 -10.75
N LEU A 20 6.17 16.50 -11.38
CA LEU A 20 5.81 15.08 -11.22
C LEU A 20 5.91 14.63 -9.75
N LYS A 21 6.92 15.12 -9.03
CA LYS A 21 7.09 14.85 -7.60
C LYS A 21 6.01 15.53 -6.76
N PHE A 22 5.64 16.78 -7.04
CA PHE A 22 4.58 17.47 -6.29
C PHE A 22 3.19 16.92 -6.60
N GLU A 23 2.89 16.56 -7.85
CA GLU A 23 1.63 15.90 -8.22
C GLU A 23 1.48 14.55 -7.52
N ARG A 24 2.61 13.83 -7.29
CA ARG A 24 2.64 12.61 -6.46
C ARG A 24 2.21 12.86 -5.01
N TYR A 25 2.50 14.03 -4.44
CA TYR A 25 2.13 14.36 -3.05
C TYR A 25 0.77 15.07 -2.92
N GLY A 26 0.31 15.77 -3.97
CA GLY A 26 -0.88 16.65 -3.90
C GLY A 26 -2.24 15.97 -4.13
N HIS A 27 -2.29 14.71 -4.55
CA HIS A 27 -3.54 14.04 -4.95
C HIS A 27 -3.81 12.68 -4.30
N GLU A 28 -3.04 12.27 -3.30
CA GLU A 28 -3.41 11.11 -2.45
C GLU A 28 -4.43 11.53 -1.39
N ALA A 29 -5.51 12.18 -1.84
CA ALA A 29 -6.67 12.43 -1.02
C ALA A 29 -7.49 11.13 -0.91
N VAL A 30 -7.41 10.50 0.25
CA VAL A 30 -8.59 9.90 0.90
C VAL A 30 -9.33 8.81 0.10
N ALA A 31 -8.63 7.88 -0.55
CA ALA A 31 -9.12 6.49 -0.44
C ALA A 31 -8.85 6.10 1.01
N SER A 32 -9.76 6.51 1.91
CA SER A 32 -9.41 6.77 3.31
C SER A 32 -8.74 5.55 3.91
N SER A 33 -7.58 5.78 4.54
CA SER A 33 -6.94 4.75 5.34
C SER A 33 -7.93 4.12 6.32
N ASP A 34 -8.95 4.87 6.75
CA ASP A 34 -10.06 4.38 7.57
C ASP A 34 -10.92 3.33 6.86
N ALA A 35 -11.31 3.54 5.60
CA ALA A 35 -12.09 2.57 4.84
C ALA A 35 -11.27 1.32 4.54
N ALA A 36 -9.99 1.48 4.17
CA ALA A 36 -9.07 0.37 4.00
C ALA A 36 -8.84 -0.37 5.32
N ALA A 37 -8.66 0.36 6.43
CA ALA A 37 -8.50 -0.18 7.77
C ALA A 37 -9.74 -0.96 8.24
N ALA A 38 -10.94 -0.47 7.94
CA ALA A 38 -12.19 -1.18 8.21
C ALA A 38 -12.26 -2.50 7.43
N ARG A 39 -11.98 -2.47 6.12
CA ARG A 39 -11.95 -3.67 5.26
C ARG A 39 -10.92 -4.69 5.75
N VAL A 40 -9.70 -4.25 6.05
CA VAL A 40 -8.63 -5.10 6.61
C VAL A 40 -9.05 -5.65 7.97
N SER A 41 -9.68 -4.86 8.83
CA SER A 41 -10.14 -5.32 10.15
C SER A 41 -11.20 -6.41 10.03
N THR A 42 -12.19 -6.23 9.15
CA THR A 42 -13.20 -7.26 8.87
C THR A 42 -12.55 -8.53 8.31
N PHE A 43 -11.66 -8.38 7.33
CA PHE A 43 -10.94 -9.50 6.72
C PHE A 43 -10.13 -10.30 7.76
N MET A 44 -9.37 -9.61 8.62
CA MET A 44 -8.58 -10.23 9.68
C MET A 44 -9.49 -10.93 10.71
N ALA A 45 -10.60 -10.30 11.10
CA ALA A 45 -11.57 -10.88 12.02
C ALA A 45 -12.18 -12.19 11.49
N THR A 46 -12.50 -12.26 10.20
CA THR A 46 -12.97 -13.51 9.55
C THR A 46 -11.96 -14.65 9.66
N HIS A 47 -10.68 -14.34 9.85
CA HIS A 47 -9.60 -15.30 10.01
C HIS A 47 -9.14 -15.47 11.47
N GLY A 48 -9.97 -15.05 12.44
CA GLY A 48 -9.72 -15.24 13.86
C GLY A 48 -8.68 -14.28 14.46
N TRP A 49 -8.40 -13.17 13.79
CA TRP A 49 -7.51 -12.13 14.29
C TRP A 49 -8.30 -10.96 14.87
N THR A 50 -7.93 -10.54 16.07
CA THR A 50 -8.56 -9.43 16.79
C THR A 50 -7.66 -8.20 16.72
N ARG A 51 -8.21 -7.07 16.26
CA ARG A 51 -7.52 -5.79 16.27
C ARG A 51 -7.26 -5.34 17.70
N THR A 52 -6.03 -4.92 18.00
CA THR A 52 -5.63 -4.37 19.29
C THR A 52 -5.19 -2.92 19.12
N GLY A 53 -6.06 -1.98 19.48
CA GLY A 53 -5.80 -0.55 19.41
C GLY A 53 -6.28 0.12 18.11
N ASP A 54 -6.07 1.43 18.06
CA ASP A 54 -6.50 2.27 16.94
C ASP A 54 -5.48 2.30 15.80
N LEU A 55 -5.83 3.01 14.73
CA LEU A 55 -4.95 3.22 13.59
C LEU A 55 -3.85 4.19 14.04
N ASN A 56 -2.63 3.70 14.15
CA ASN A 56 -1.52 4.50 14.70
C ASN A 56 -0.62 4.99 13.58
N SER A 57 -0.28 6.28 13.60
CA SER A 57 0.70 6.85 12.67
C SER A 57 2.10 6.65 13.23
N GLU A 58 2.92 5.86 12.54
CA GLU A 58 4.31 5.61 12.92
C GLU A 58 5.22 6.65 12.25
N ASN A 59 5.82 7.51 13.08
CA ASN A 59 6.76 8.56 12.66
C ASN A 59 6.23 9.50 11.55
N GLY A 60 4.91 9.55 11.35
CA GLY A 60 4.28 10.29 10.25
C GLY A 60 4.54 9.72 8.85
N VAL A 61 5.09 8.50 8.76
CA VAL A 61 5.48 7.87 7.49
C VAL A 61 4.40 6.95 6.95
N TYR A 62 3.80 6.15 7.83
CA TYR A 62 2.72 5.22 7.50
C TYR A 62 1.77 5.08 8.69
N GLU A 63 0.55 4.67 8.40
CA GLU A 63 -0.42 4.27 9.44
C GLU A 63 -0.40 2.75 9.57
N GLN A 64 -0.61 2.22 10.77
CA GLN A 64 -0.60 0.78 11.01
C GLN A 64 -1.70 0.31 11.95
N LEU A 65 -2.09 -0.94 11.76
CA LEU A 65 -2.97 -1.70 12.63
C LEU A 65 -2.20 -2.86 13.25
N THR A 66 -2.55 -3.18 14.49
CA THR A 66 -2.02 -4.34 15.21
C THR A 66 -3.13 -5.36 15.42
N PHE A 67 -2.82 -6.62 15.15
CA PHE A 67 -3.74 -7.75 15.30
C PHE A 67 -3.12 -8.83 16.17
N ARG A 68 -3.94 -9.46 17.02
CA ARG A 68 -3.55 -10.60 17.86
C ARG A 68 -4.52 -11.76 17.65
N ARG A 69 -4.02 -12.97 17.87
CA ARG A 69 -4.80 -14.20 17.85
C ARG A 69 -4.41 -15.05 19.07
N ASP A 70 -5.38 -15.68 19.71
CA ASP A 70 -5.13 -16.53 20.87
C ASP A 70 -4.19 -17.69 20.51
N GLY A 71 -3.27 -18.00 21.42
CA GLY A 71 -2.21 -18.97 21.17
C GLY A 71 -1.01 -18.44 20.38
N CYS A 72 -1.07 -17.21 19.84
CA CYS A 72 0.05 -16.59 19.14
C CYS A 72 0.81 -15.60 20.03
N THR A 73 2.14 -15.78 20.12
CA THR A 73 3.00 -14.93 20.94
C THR A 73 3.18 -13.54 20.34
N SER A 74 3.37 -13.47 19.01
CA SER A 74 3.64 -12.23 18.28
C SER A 74 2.37 -11.70 17.61
N PRO A 75 2.16 -10.36 17.62
CA PRO A 75 1.10 -9.74 16.84
C PRO A 75 1.45 -9.74 15.34
N VAL A 76 0.41 -9.55 14.52
CA VAL A 76 0.55 -9.18 13.11
C VAL A 76 0.31 -7.68 12.98
N LEU A 77 1.22 -6.99 12.31
CA LEU A 77 1.19 -5.58 12.01
C LEU A 77 0.87 -5.39 10.53
N ILE A 78 -0.08 -4.50 10.23
CA ILE A 78 -0.46 -4.17 8.86
C ILE A 78 -0.37 -2.66 8.67
N ALA A 79 0.61 -2.23 7.88
CA ALA A 79 0.83 -0.83 7.53
C ALA A 79 0.19 -0.45 6.18
N PHE A 80 -0.39 0.75 6.15
CA PHE A 80 -1.00 1.40 4.99
C PHE A 80 -0.01 2.40 4.43
N LEU A 81 0.73 2.00 3.40
CA LEU A 81 1.90 2.77 2.95
C LEU A 81 1.55 4.01 2.14
N LYS A 82 0.27 4.24 1.79
CA LYS A 82 -0.18 5.25 0.82
C LYS A 82 0.69 5.22 -0.47
N GLY A 83 1.27 4.05 -0.76
CA GLY A 83 2.36 3.78 -1.72
C GLY A 83 3.51 4.81 -1.81
N ASN A 84 3.89 5.33 -0.67
CA ASN A 84 5.22 5.88 -0.44
C ASN A 84 6.25 4.73 -0.48
N ALA A 85 7.20 4.79 -1.42
CA ALA A 85 8.21 3.74 -1.58
C ALA A 85 9.21 3.76 -0.42
N GLU A 86 9.48 4.95 0.10
CA GLU A 86 10.26 5.16 1.29
C GLU A 86 9.59 4.52 2.50
N ALA A 87 8.26 4.65 2.65
CA ALA A 87 7.50 3.97 3.71
C ALA A 87 7.65 2.45 3.69
N ALA A 88 7.72 1.84 2.49
CA ALA A 88 7.97 0.41 2.34
C ALA A 88 9.34 -0.01 2.88
N GLU A 89 10.38 0.79 2.62
CA GLU A 89 11.73 0.53 3.12
C GLU A 89 11.86 0.80 4.61
N PHE A 90 11.18 1.83 5.14
CA PHE A 90 11.09 2.07 6.59
C PHE A 90 10.46 0.88 7.31
N PHE A 91 9.26 0.46 6.90
CA PHE A 91 8.57 -0.66 7.52
C PHE A 91 9.38 -1.97 7.45
N ARG A 92 10.00 -2.25 6.29
CA ARG A 92 10.88 -3.42 6.12
C ARG A 92 12.05 -3.42 7.11
N ARG A 93 12.69 -2.27 7.30
CA ARG A 93 13.80 -2.12 8.25
C ARG A 93 13.33 -2.25 9.70
N ASP A 94 12.20 -1.64 10.05
CA ASP A 94 11.62 -1.67 11.41
C ASP A 94 11.23 -3.10 11.83
N HIS A 95 10.96 -3.96 10.84
CA HIS A 95 10.57 -5.37 11.04
C HIS A 95 11.60 -6.38 10.52
N ALA A 96 12.89 -6.01 10.51
CA ALA A 96 14.01 -6.91 10.22
C ALA A 96 13.90 -7.69 8.89
N GLY A 97 13.19 -7.15 7.91
CA GLY A 97 12.98 -7.78 6.60
C GLY A 97 11.87 -8.82 6.52
N ASP A 98 11.21 -9.19 7.63
CA ASP A 98 10.10 -10.16 7.64
C ASP A 98 8.79 -9.48 7.23
N VAL A 99 8.73 -9.01 5.98
CA VAL A 99 7.63 -8.19 5.45
C VAL A 99 7.11 -8.72 4.12
N MET A 100 5.79 -8.78 4.00
CA MET A 100 5.07 -9.04 2.77
C MET A 100 4.34 -7.78 2.30
N PHE A 101 4.29 -7.53 0.98
CA PHE A 101 3.54 -6.40 0.42
C PHE A 101 2.33 -6.88 -0.39
N VAL A 102 1.20 -6.21 -0.25
CA VAL A 102 -0.02 -6.45 -1.05
C VAL A 102 -0.35 -5.19 -1.84
N GLN A 103 -0.39 -5.29 -3.16
CA GLN A 103 -0.67 -4.18 -4.07
C GLN A 103 -1.65 -4.62 -5.15
N GLY A 104 -2.76 -3.89 -5.29
CA GLY A 104 -3.78 -4.22 -6.31
C GLY A 104 -4.32 -5.64 -6.16
N GLY A 105 -4.37 -6.13 -4.92
CA GLY A 105 -4.79 -7.47 -4.58
C GLY A 105 -3.85 -8.60 -4.96
N THR A 106 -2.59 -8.30 -5.23
CA THR A 106 -1.56 -9.31 -5.43
C THR A 106 -0.42 -9.11 -4.44
N VAL A 107 0.11 -10.21 -3.92
CA VAL A 107 1.34 -10.18 -3.13
C VAL A 107 2.54 -9.92 -4.03
N VAL A 108 3.33 -8.91 -3.69
CA VAL A 108 4.50 -8.47 -4.45
C VAL A 108 5.75 -8.42 -3.56
N GLU A 109 6.92 -8.66 -4.16
CA GLU A 109 8.20 -8.58 -3.45
C GLU A 109 8.57 -7.13 -3.07
N LYS A 110 8.23 -6.18 -3.95
CA LYS A 110 8.46 -4.76 -3.73
C LYS A 110 7.36 -3.96 -4.42
N PRO A 111 6.75 -2.98 -3.73
CA PRO A 111 5.77 -2.11 -4.37
C PRO A 111 6.45 -1.27 -5.45
N SER A 112 5.88 -1.29 -6.65
CA SER A 112 6.42 -0.59 -7.82
C SER A 112 5.60 0.66 -8.14
N GLY A 113 6.30 1.77 -8.42
CA GLY A 113 5.66 3.01 -8.87
C GLY A 113 5.00 2.86 -10.24
N LEU A 114 5.51 1.98 -11.10
CA LEU A 114 4.96 1.73 -12.44
C LEU A 114 3.56 1.09 -12.36
N THR A 115 3.37 0.11 -11.46
CA THR A 115 2.06 -0.51 -11.25
C THR A 115 1.03 0.51 -10.76
N ARG A 116 1.44 1.44 -9.87
CA ARG A 116 0.57 2.53 -9.40
C ARG A 116 0.23 3.51 -10.52
N LEU A 117 1.22 3.88 -11.34
CA LEU A 117 0.99 4.75 -12.50
C LEU A 117 -0.04 4.13 -13.45
N ARG A 118 0.08 2.83 -13.74
CA ARG A 118 -0.89 2.11 -14.56
C ARG A 118 -2.29 2.11 -13.94
N GLN A 119 -2.40 1.90 -12.63
CA GLN A 119 -3.68 1.97 -11.92
C GLN A 119 -4.30 3.38 -11.95
N LYS A 120 -3.49 4.42 -11.75
CA LYS A 120 -3.93 5.83 -11.85
C LYS A 120 -4.43 6.15 -13.26
N LEU A 121 -3.69 5.75 -14.29
CA LEU A 121 -4.09 5.95 -15.69
C LEU A 121 -5.40 5.22 -16.00
N ASN A 122 -5.55 3.98 -15.54
CA ASN A 122 -6.80 3.23 -15.72
C ASN A 122 -7.99 3.92 -15.02
N GLY A 123 -7.79 4.43 -13.80
CA GLY A 123 -8.82 5.19 -13.09
C GLY A 123 -9.19 6.50 -13.79
N GLN A 124 -8.21 7.22 -14.33
CA GLN A 124 -8.48 8.43 -15.12
C GLN A 124 -9.28 8.13 -16.38
N VAL A 125 -8.95 7.03 -17.09
CA VAL A 125 -9.71 6.59 -18.27
C VAL A 125 -11.13 6.18 -17.89
N ALA A 126 -11.32 5.43 -16.80
CA ALA A 126 -12.65 5.06 -16.32
C ALA A 126 -13.49 6.29 -15.94
N ALA A 127 -12.89 7.27 -15.25
CA ALA A 127 -13.55 8.54 -14.92
C ALA A 127 -13.96 9.33 -16.18
N MET A 128 -13.12 9.37 -17.22
CA MET A 128 -13.48 9.98 -18.51
C MET A 128 -14.67 9.29 -19.20
N LEU A 129 -14.84 7.99 -18.95
CA LEU A 129 -15.95 7.19 -19.48
C LEU A 129 -17.22 7.23 -18.61
N ASN A 130 -17.27 8.10 -17.58
CA ASN A 130 -18.32 8.12 -16.55
C ASN A 130 -18.53 6.75 -15.87
N GLN A 131 -17.49 5.94 -15.80
CA GLN A 131 -17.51 4.71 -15.02
C GLN A 131 -17.01 5.03 -13.61
N GLU A 132 -17.71 4.51 -12.59
CA GLU A 132 -17.20 4.55 -11.23
C GLU A 132 -15.85 3.82 -11.20
N SER A 133 -14.80 4.56 -10.84
CA SER A 133 -13.50 3.96 -10.60
C SER A 133 -13.56 3.26 -9.24
N PRO A 134 -13.24 1.96 -9.16
CA PRO A 134 -13.23 1.29 -7.87
C PRO A 134 -12.24 1.98 -6.93
N PRO A 135 -12.56 2.07 -5.62
CA PRO A 135 -11.67 2.66 -4.64
C PRO A 135 -10.33 1.95 -4.66
N GLN A 136 -9.26 2.72 -4.85
CA GLN A 136 -7.92 2.17 -4.93
C GLN A 136 -7.45 1.77 -3.53
N MET A 137 -7.33 0.47 -3.29
CA MET A 137 -6.70 -0.04 -2.07
C MET A 137 -5.26 0.49 -1.95
N PRO A 138 -4.87 1.04 -0.80
CA PRO A 138 -3.49 1.41 -0.57
C PRO A 138 -2.60 0.16 -0.59
N VAL A 139 -1.31 0.37 -0.86
CA VAL A 139 -0.31 -0.69 -0.68
C VAL A 139 -0.27 -1.06 0.80
N LEU A 140 -0.47 -2.35 1.10
CA LEU A 140 -0.34 -2.88 2.45
C LEU A 140 1.05 -3.48 2.63
N ALA A 141 1.63 -3.31 3.81
CA ALA A 141 2.79 -4.05 4.27
C ALA A 141 2.42 -4.83 5.52
N ILE A 142 2.79 -6.11 5.58
CA ILE A 142 2.37 -7.05 6.62
C ILE A 142 3.61 -7.66 7.26
N SER A 143 3.66 -7.63 8.59
CA SER A 143 4.74 -8.21 9.41
C SER A 143 4.13 -9.03 10.56
N PRO A 144 4.63 -10.23 10.89
CA PRO A 144 5.60 -10.99 10.10
C PRO A 144 5.03 -11.34 8.71
N ALA A 145 5.89 -11.64 7.73
CA ALA A 145 5.42 -12.10 6.44
C ALA A 145 4.69 -13.44 6.60
N ALA A 146 3.50 -13.52 6.01
CA ALA A 146 2.77 -14.77 5.96
C ALA A 146 3.59 -15.82 5.21
N ASP A 147 3.73 -17.00 5.82
CA ASP A 147 4.35 -18.15 5.16
C ASP A 147 3.43 -18.66 4.02
N ARG A 148 4.03 -19.27 3.01
CA ARG A 148 3.34 -20.09 2.00
C ARG A 148 2.61 -21.26 2.66
N ASN A 149 3.19 -21.81 3.73
CA ASN A 149 2.56 -22.81 4.58
C ASN A 149 1.78 -22.10 5.70
N VAL A 150 0.63 -22.64 6.07
CA VAL A 150 -0.37 -22.03 6.96
C VAL A 150 0.15 -21.95 8.40
N SER A 151 1.13 -21.10 8.67
CA SER A 151 1.49 -20.74 10.04
C SER A 151 0.39 -19.85 10.58
N ASP A 152 -0.46 -20.43 11.44
CA ASP A 152 -1.63 -19.76 12.04
C ASP A 152 -1.31 -18.45 12.79
N CYS A 153 -0.04 -18.20 13.10
CA CYS A 153 0.43 -17.04 13.86
C CYS A 153 1.19 -15.98 13.03
N ARG A 154 1.28 -16.11 11.71
CA ARG A 154 1.89 -15.09 10.83
C ARG A 154 0.87 -14.32 9.98
N GLY A 155 -0.39 -14.36 10.39
CA GLY A 155 -1.51 -13.81 9.63
C GLY A 155 -2.09 -14.80 8.62
N PRO A 156 -3.13 -14.39 7.87
CA PRO A 156 -3.70 -15.19 6.79
C PRO A 156 -2.66 -15.53 5.72
N ALA A 157 -2.77 -16.73 5.12
CA ALA A 157 -1.84 -17.19 4.09
C ALA A 157 -1.84 -16.28 2.84
N VAL A 158 -0.74 -16.30 2.09
CA VAL A 158 -0.55 -15.50 0.85
C VAL A 158 -1.71 -15.67 -0.14
N ALA A 159 -2.20 -16.91 -0.32
CA ALA A 159 -3.32 -17.19 -1.21
C ALA A 159 -4.61 -16.47 -0.80
N ILE A 160 -4.86 -16.37 0.51
CA ILE A 160 -6.03 -15.68 1.07
C ILE A 160 -5.91 -14.18 0.84
N TRP A 161 -4.71 -13.59 1.03
CA TRP A 161 -4.47 -12.18 0.72
C TRP A 161 -4.68 -11.82 -0.74
N ASN A 162 -4.32 -12.72 -1.67
CA ASN A 162 -4.56 -12.51 -3.10
C ASN A 162 -6.06 -12.49 -3.42
N LEU A 163 -6.85 -13.38 -2.79
CA LEU A 163 -8.31 -13.43 -2.99
C LEU A 163 -8.99 -12.17 -2.42
N ALA A 164 -8.70 -11.85 -1.16
CA ALA A 164 -9.27 -10.67 -0.50
C ALA A 164 -8.87 -9.39 -1.21
N GLY A 165 -7.65 -9.35 -1.72
CA GLY A 165 -7.14 -8.29 -2.56
C GLY A 165 -7.99 -7.99 -3.80
N GLN A 166 -8.45 -9.03 -4.48
CA GLN A 166 -9.36 -8.89 -5.63
C GLN A 166 -10.73 -8.39 -5.19
N GLU A 167 -11.29 -8.97 -4.12
CA GLU A 167 -12.59 -8.56 -3.58
C GLU A 167 -12.60 -7.09 -3.13
N MET A 168 -11.51 -6.65 -2.50
CA MET A 168 -11.33 -5.26 -2.07
C MET A 168 -11.11 -4.29 -3.24
N SER A 169 -10.83 -4.79 -4.45
CA SER A 169 -10.64 -3.97 -5.66
C SER A 169 -11.88 -3.90 -6.57
N ILE A 170 -12.91 -4.72 -6.33
CA ILE A 170 -14.07 -4.87 -7.25
C ILE A 170 -15.31 -4.05 -6.81
N ARG A 171 -15.24 -3.34 -5.68
CA ARG A 171 -16.35 -2.52 -5.15
C ARG A 171 -15.90 -1.18 -4.63
#